data_AF-A0A2E8DZS9-F1
#
_entry.id   AF-A0A2E8DZS9-F1
#
_cell.length_a   1.000
_cell.length_b   1.000
_cell.length_c   1.000
_cell.angle_alpha   90.00
_cell.angle_beta   90.00
_cell.angle_gamma   90.00
#
_symmetry.space_group_name_H-M   'P 1'
#
loop_
_entity.id
_entity.type
_entity.pdbx_description
1 polymer ?
#
loop_
_entity_poly.entity_id
_entity_poly.type
_entity_poly.pdbx_seq_one_letter_code
_entity_poly.pdbx_strand_id
1 'polypeptide(L)'
;MYKWGLSKWDLKKAVELAKKSVEYYDKRFGKGGSGNYQHNRLEGCLVGTKCEYATFGWLRWKLKGSGRKITADFENLTSHTDVMCDEQKIEIKGLRNHQWDPFKRCIPPTQLDKYVKKNAIVIWATCEADEKNPDVKLWGWNWASDVKDKGVFRKTICDNIWLKDDKDMRSMDSLIDVLSENINSESQ
;
A
#
# COMPACT_ATOMS: atom_id res chain seq x y z
N MET A 1 -7.28 -12.78 5.86
CA MET A 1 -6.90 -11.44 6.36
C MET A 1 -5.94 -11.62 7.52
N TYR A 2 -4.82 -10.92 7.47
CA TYR A 2 -3.80 -10.94 8.52
C TYR A 2 -3.91 -9.70 9.39
N LYS A 3 -3.73 -9.85 10.71
CA LYS A 3 -3.53 -8.73 11.62
C LYS A 3 -2.04 -8.61 11.90
N TRP A 4 -1.51 -7.40 11.74
CA TRP A 4 -0.12 -7.09 12.02
C TRP A 4 -0.05 -5.88 12.96
N GLY A 5 0.65 -6.05 14.08
CA GLY A 5 0.93 -4.97 15.02
C GLY A 5 2.28 -4.36 14.70
N LEU A 6 2.30 -3.05 14.45
CA LEU A 6 3.56 -2.30 14.35
C LEU A 6 4.33 -2.36 15.67
N SER A 7 5.65 -2.46 15.59
CA SER A 7 6.49 -2.23 16.77
C SER A 7 6.33 -0.79 17.25
N LYS A 8 6.67 -0.51 18.52
CA LYS A 8 6.66 0.87 19.05
C LYS A 8 7.52 1.82 18.20
N TRP A 9 8.64 1.31 17.67
CA TRP A 9 9.53 2.09 16.84
C TRP A 9 8.93 2.35 15.45
N ASP A 10 8.36 1.33 14.80
CA ASP A 10 7.71 1.48 13.49
C ASP A 10 6.49 2.40 13.56
N LEU A 11 5.68 2.28 14.61
CA LEU A 11 4.53 3.17 14.83
C LEU A 11 4.98 4.63 14.99
N LYS A 12 6.01 4.87 15.80
CA LYS A 12 6.59 6.22 15.96
C LYS A 12 7.05 6.76 14.61
N LYS A 13 7.73 5.95 13.80
CA LYS A 13 8.22 6.35 12.48
C LYS A 13 7.10 6.61 11.47
N ALA A 14 6.06 5.79 11.45
CA ALA A 14 4.90 6.00 10.62
C ALA A 14 4.21 7.35 10.95
N VAL A 15 4.09 7.69 12.24
CA VAL A 15 3.53 8.97 12.70
C VAL A 15 4.42 10.16 12.32
N GLU A 16 5.74 10.07 12.54
CA GLU A 16 6.70 11.11 12.12
C GLU A 16 6.62 11.37 10.61
N LEU A 17 6.57 10.32 9.80
CA LEU A 17 6.50 10.43 8.35
C LEU A 17 5.16 10.98 7.86
N ALA A 18 4.06 10.61 8.51
CA ALA A 18 2.75 11.18 8.18
C ALA A 18 2.72 12.70 8.37
N LYS A 19 3.30 13.19 9.48
CA LYS A 19 3.43 14.63 9.76
C LYS A 19 4.33 15.32 8.72
N LYS A 20 5.50 14.74 8.41
CA LYS A 20 6.38 15.25 7.34
C LYS A 20 5.70 15.30 5.97
N SER A 21 4.87 14.31 5.65
CA SER A 21 4.12 14.26 4.39
C SER A 21 3.14 15.42 4.28
N VAL A 22 2.37 15.68 5.33
CA VAL A 22 1.46 16.84 5.39
C VAL A 22 2.22 18.14 5.18
N GLU A 23 3.34 18.34 5.89
CA GLU A 23 4.16 19.54 5.75
C GLU A 23 4.70 19.72 4.33
N TYR A 24 5.14 18.63 3.69
CA TYR A 24 5.59 18.65 2.30
C TYR A 24 4.46 19.09 1.35
N TYR A 25 3.29 18.48 1.47
CA TYR A 25 2.16 18.78 0.60
C TYR A 25 1.59 20.18 0.84
N ASP A 26 1.52 20.64 2.09
CA ASP A 26 1.09 22.00 2.43
C ASP A 26 2.05 23.05 1.85
N LYS A 27 3.36 22.81 1.91
CA LYS A 27 4.37 23.70 1.28
C LYS A 27 4.23 23.74 -0.24
N ARG A 28 3.90 22.61 -0.87
CA ARG A 28 3.86 22.48 -2.33
C ARG A 28 2.55 22.96 -2.95
N PHE A 29 1.42 22.78 -2.27
CA PHE A 29 0.09 23.00 -2.84
C PHE A 29 -0.80 23.95 -2.02
N GLY A 30 -0.28 24.50 -0.92
CA GLY A 30 -1.05 25.34 0.01
C GLY A 30 -1.70 24.53 1.14
N LYS A 31 -2.12 25.24 2.20
CA LYS A 31 -2.71 24.61 3.40
C LYS A 31 -4.05 23.97 3.06
N GLY A 32 -4.23 22.70 3.43
CA GLY A 32 -5.51 21.99 3.33
C GLY A 32 -5.46 20.69 2.53
N GLY A 33 -4.28 20.24 2.13
CA GLY A 33 -4.09 19.04 1.32
C GLY A 33 -3.90 19.33 -0.18
N SER A 34 -3.40 18.34 -0.93
CA SER A 34 -3.08 18.50 -2.35
C SER A 34 -4.28 18.24 -3.26
N GLY A 35 -4.45 19.10 -4.27
CA GLY A 35 -5.43 18.95 -5.34
C GLY A 35 -6.85 19.38 -4.96
N ASN A 36 -7.78 19.35 -5.93
CA ASN A 36 -9.17 19.80 -5.76
C ASN A 36 -9.97 19.04 -4.69
N TYR A 37 -9.46 17.89 -4.24
CA TYR A 37 -10.13 16.98 -3.32
C TYR A 37 -9.54 17.01 -1.90
N GLN A 38 -8.61 17.92 -1.62
CA GLN A 38 -7.99 18.10 -0.29
C GLN A 38 -7.38 16.79 0.27
N HIS A 39 -6.74 16.01 -0.61
CA HIS A 39 -6.02 14.79 -0.23
C HIS A 39 -4.79 15.11 0.64
N ASN A 40 -4.19 14.13 1.31
CA ASN A 40 -2.98 14.31 2.12
C ASN A 40 -3.14 15.13 3.41
N ARG A 41 -4.27 14.95 4.09
CA ARG A 41 -4.42 15.33 5.50
C ARG A 41 -3.74 14.30 6.40
N LEU A 42 -3.39 14.72 7.63
CA LEU A 42 -2.67 13.89 8.60
C LEU A 42 -3.26 12.49 8.76
N GLU A 43 -4.58 12.39 8.93
CA GLU A 43 -5.22 11.10 9.12
C GLU A 43 -5.07 10.16 7.91
N GLY A 44 -5.10 10.71 6.70
CA GLY A 44 -4.91 9.94 5.46
C GLY A 44 -3.45 9.51 5.28
N CYS A 45 -2.51 10.43 5.48
CA CYS A 45 -1.08 10.14 5.46
C CYS A 45 -0.71 9.09 6.53
N LEU A 46 -1.28 9.19 7.72
CA LEU A 46 -1.06 8.23 8.82
C LEU A 46 -1.53 6.83 8.46
N VAL A 47 -2.71 6.70 7.82
CA VAL A 47 -3.18 5.41 7.34
C VAL A 47 -2.23 4.82 6.31
N GLY A 48 -1.78 5.64 5.35
CA GLY A 48 -0.81 5.22 4.32
C GLY A 48 0.48 4.69 4.94
N THR A 49 1.17 5.53 5.73
CA THR A 49 2.47 5.17 6.32
C THR A 49 2.36 3.96 7.26
N LYS A 50 1.29 3.84 8.06
CA LYS A 50 1.10 2.64 8.91
C LYS A 50 0.96 1.37 8.08
N CYS A 51 0.20 1.42 6.99
CA CYS A 51 0.02 0.27 6.11
C CYS A 51 1.33 -0.12 5.39
N GLU A 52 2.14 0.85 4.99
CA GLU A 52 3.46 0.63 4.40
C GLU A 52 4.42 -0.04 5.38
N TYR A 53 4.58 0.50 6.59
CA TYR A 53 5.42 -0.09 7.65
C TYR A 53 4.93 -1.49 8.03
N ALA A 54 3.62 -1.71 8.10
CA ALA A 54 3.06 -3.03 8.43
C ALA A 54 3.36 -4.06 7.35
N THR A 55 3.19 -3.67 6.08
CA THR A 55 3.51 -4.52 4.93
C THR A 55 5.00 -4.87 4.90
N PHE A 56 5.87 -3.87 5.08
CA PHE A 56 7.32 -4.07 5.14
C PHE A 56 7.73 -5.01 6.28
N GLY A 57 7.20 -4.79 7.49
CA GLY A 57 7.47 -5.63 8.66
C GLY A 57 6.97 -7.07 8.47
N TRP A 58 5.75 -7.23 7.95
CA TRP A 58 5.15 -8.55 7.69
C TRP A 58 5.93 -9.34 6.64
N LEU A 59 6.33 -8.70 5.52
CA LEU A 59 7.15 -9.34 4.49
C LEU A 59 8.51 -9.76 5.03
N ARG A 60 9.20 -8.89 5.78
CA ARG A 60 10.49 -9.23 6.41
C ARG A 60 10.39 -10.41 7.37
N TRP A 61 9.27 -10.53 8.08
CA TRP A 61 9.03 -11.64 8.97
C TRP A 61 8.72 -12.94 8.20
N LYS A 62 7.79 -12.90 7.25
CA LYS A 62 7.40 -14.08 6.45
C LYS A 62 8.52 -14.63 5.58
N LEU A 63 9.34 -13.76 4.99
CA LEU A 63 10.43 -14.12 4.09
C LEU A 63 11.79 -14.21 4.80
N LYS A 64 11.80 -14.21 6.13
CA LYS A 64 13.05 -14.34 6.91
C LYS A 64 13.73 -15.67 6.57
N GLY A 65 14.99 -15.59 6.13
CA GLY A 65 15.78 -16.77 5.77
C GLY A 65 15.56 -17.30 4.35
N SER A 66 14.67 -16.68 3.56
CA SER A 66 14.47 -17.03 2.15
C SER A 66 15.57 -16.55 1.20
N GLY A 67 16.49 -15.71 1.68
CA GLY A 67 17.48 -15.00 0.85
C GLY A 67 16.94 -13.74 0.16
N ARG A 68 15.62 -13.50 0.21
CA ARG A 68 14.97 -12.30 -0.36
C ARG A 68 15.34 -11.03 0.38
N LYS A 69 15.59 -9.96 -0.38
CA LYS A 69 15.87 -8.63 0.14
C LYS A 69 14.61 -7.77 0.13
N ILE A 70 14.11 -7.42 1.31
CA ILE A 70 12.98 -6.48 1.45
C ILE A 70 13.52 -5.08 1.74
N THR A 71 13.18 -4.11 0.88
CA THR A 71 13.58 -2.70 1.03
C THR A 71 12.38 -1.76 0.94
N ALA A 72 12.56 -0.57 1.51
CA ALA A 72 11.64 0.54 1.39
C ALA A 72 12.44 1.85 1.57
N ASP A 73 12.06 2.90 0.84
CA ASP A 73 12.65 4.24 0.96
C ASP A 73 11.57 5.21 1.46
N PHE A 74 11.15 5.01 2.71
CA PHE A 74 10.02 5.73 3.30
C PHE A 74 10.25 7.25 3.40
N GLU A 75 11.49 7.71 3.52
CA GLU A 75 11.78 9.13 3.68
C GLU A 75 11.77 9.89 2.35
N ASN A 76 11.89 9.18 1.24
CA ASN A 76 11.79 9.75 -0.09
C ASN A 76 10.32 9.84 -0.52
N LEU A 77 9.71 10.99 -0.23
CA LEU A 77 8.32 11.29 -0.61
C LEU A 77 8.09 11.36 -2.13
N THR A 78 9.17 11.27 -2.93
CA THR A 78 9.12 11.16 -4.40
C THR A 78 9.47 9.76 -4.90
N SER A 79 9.66 8.80 -3.98
CA SER A 79 9.88 7.40 -4.31
C SER A 79 8.79 6.91 -5.23
N HIS A 80 9.19 6.05 -6.16
CA HIS A 80 8.31 5.55 -7.19
C HIS A 80 7.59 4.26 -6.75
N THR A 81 7.93 3.67 -5.61
CA THR A 81 7.33 2.45 -5.08
C THR A 81 7.49 2.39 -3.56
N ASP A 82 6.46 1.89 -2.89
CA ASP A 82 6.36 1.91 -1.43
C ASP A 82 7.27 0.86 -0.77
N VAL A 83 7.22 -0.39 -1.25
CA VAL A 83 8.05 -1.51 -0.78
C VAL A 83 8.57 -2.32 -1.97
N MET A 84 9.77 -2.88 -1.85
CA MET A 84 10.32 -3.81 -2.83
C MET A 84 10.72 -5.14 -2.18
N CYS A 85 10.55 -6.22 -2.93
CA CYS A 85 11.11 -7.54 -2.64
C CYS A 85 12.04 -7.91 -3.80
N ASP A 86 13.35 -7.86 -3.57
CA ASP A 86 14.38 -7.83 -4.61
C ASP A 86 14.05 -6.70 -5.63
N GLU A 87 13.70 -7.05 -6.87
CA GLU A 87 13.29 -6.10 -7.91
C GLU A 87 11.77 -5.94 -8.03
N GLN A 88 11.00 -6.83 -7.39
CA GLN A 88 9.54 -6.81 -7.45
C GLN A 88 9.00 -5.60 -6.68
N LYS A 89 8.26 -4.75 -7.40
CA LYS A 89 7.64 -3.53 -6.88
C LYS A 89 6.30 -3.84 -6.21
N ILE A 90 6.10 -3.30 -5.02
CA ILE A 90 4.90 -3.50 -4.20
C ILE A 90 4.36 -2.13 -3.79
N GLU A 91 3.10 -1.89 -4.14
CA GLU A 91 2.35 -0.66 -3.88
C GLU A 91 1.28 -0.94 -2.83
N ILE A 92 1.13 -0.07 -1.84
CA ILE A 92 0.24 -0.27 -0.71
C ILE A 92 -0.95 0.68 -0.83
N LYS A 93 -2.16 0.13 -0.67
CA LYS A 93 -3.40 0.89 -0.63
C LYS A 93 -4.07 0.72 0.73
N GLY A 94 -3.80 1.70 1.58
CA GLY A 94 -4.38 1.83 2.91
C GLY A 94 -5.73 2.55 2.90
N LEU A 95 -6.69 2.03 3.65
CA LEU A 95 -7.97 2.68 3.97
C LEU A 95 -8.20 2.68 5.49
N ARG A 96 -9.06 3.57 5.99
CA ARG A 96 -9.56 3.38 7.37
C ARG A 96 -10.42 2.12 7.45
N ASN A 97 -10.51 1.49 8.62
CA ASN A 97 -11.29 0.26 8.77
C ASN A 97 -12.75 0.41 8.29
N HIS A 98 -13.44 1.49 8.68
CA HIS A 98 -14.82 1.75 8.24
C HIS A 98 -14.95 2.09 6.74
N GLN A 99 -13.83 2.40 6.07
CA GLN A 99 -13.78 2.71 4.64
C GLN A 99 -13.60 1.47 3.78
N TRP A 100 -13.35 0.30 4.36
CA TRP A 100 -13.13 -0.94 3.61
C TRP A 100 -14.32 -1.29 2.73
N ASP A 101 -15.49 -1.59 3.28
CA ASP A 101 -16.63 -2.02 2.48
C ASP A 101 -17.06 -1.00 1.41
N PRO A 102 -17.11 0.32 1.69
CA PRO A 102 -17.49 1.28 0.65
C PRO A 102 -16.40 1.50 -0.40
N PHE A 103 -15.09 1.33 -0.10
CA PHE A 103 -14.01 1.80 -1.01
C PHE A 103 -12.89 0.79 -1.26
N LYS A 104 -13.00 -0.45 -0.78
CA LYS A 104 -11.97 -1.50 -0.92
C LYS A 104 -11.55 -1.66 -2.38
N ARG A 105 -10.25 -1.82 -2.60
CA ARG A 105 -9.67 -2.16 -3.91
C ARG A 105 -9.94 -1.15 -5.02
N CYS A 106 -10.00 0.13 -4.67
CA CYS A 106 -10.06 1.24 -5.62
C CYS A 106 -8.65 1.80 -5.89
N ILE A 107 -8.32 2.04 -7.16
CA ILE A 107 -7.09 2.74 -7.58
C ILE A 107 -7.44 3.82 -8.60
N PRO A 108 -6.95 5.06 -8.45
CA PRO A 108 -7.10 6.08 -9.49
C PRO A 108 -6.53 5.62 -10.84
N PRO A 109 -7.22 5.83 -11.97
CA PRO A 109 -6.81 5.26 -13.27
C PRO A 109 -5.37 5.61 -13.68
N THR A 110 -4.97 6.88 -13.51
CA THR A 110 -3.61 7.33 -13.86
C THR A 110 -2.54 6.70 -12.98
N GLN A 111 -2.88 6.34 -11.74
CA GLN A 111 -1.99 5.64 -10.83
C GLN A 111 -1.91 4.16 -11.19
N LEU A 112 -3.05 3.53 -11.51
CA LEU A 112 -3.12 2.16 -11.98
C LEU A 112 -2.26 1.93 -13.24
N ASP A 113 -2.32 2.83 -14.21
CA ASP A 113 -1.48 2.73 -15.41
C ASP A 113 0.02 2.74 -15.10
N LYS A 114 0.45 3.53 -14.12
CA LYS A 114 1.85 3.54 -13.67
C LYS A 114 2.22 2.22 -12.99
N TYR A 115 1.31 1.64 -12.23
CA TYR A 115 1.52 0.36 -11.55
C TYR A 115 1.61 -0.80 -12.53
N VAL A 116 0.73 -0.83 -13.53
CA VAL A 116 0.76 -1.83 -14.60
C VAL A 116 2.07 -1.76 -15.38
N LYS A 117 2.53 -0.57 -15.77
CA LYS A 117 3.82 -0.37 -16.47
C LYS A 117 5.03 -0.88 -15.67
N LYS A 118 4.90 -0.96 -14.35
CA LYS A 118 5.97 -1.43 -13.43
C LYS A 118 5.85 -2.91 -13.09
N ASN A 119 4.86 -3.62 -13.62
CA ASN A 119 4.48 -4.95 -13.17
C ASN A 119 4.31 -5.01 -11.64
N ALA A 120 3.67 -4.00 -11.06
CA ALA A 120 3.58 -3.88 -9.61
C ALA A 120 2.54 -4.83 -9.01
N ILE A 121 2.83 -5.31 -7.81
CA ILE A 121 1.88 -5.95 -6.90
C ILE A 121 1.20 -4.84 -6.09
N VAL A 122 -0.11 -4.92 -5.90
CA VAL A 122 -0.87 -4.02 -5.03
C VAL A 122 -1.36 -4.79 -3.81
N ILE A 123 -1.05 -4.29 -2.61
CA ILE A 123 -1.54 -4.84 -1.34
C ILE A 123 -2.63 -3.94 -0.77
N TRP A 124 -3.72 -4.57 -0.32
CA TRP A 124 -4.86 -3.89 0.27
C TRP A 124 -4.80 -3.99 1.79
N ALA A 125 -4.82 -2.83 2.47
CA ALA A 125 -4.65 -2.77 3.91
C ALA A 125 -5.63 -1.80 4.57
N THR A 126 -5.94 -2.03 5.84
CA THR A 126 -6.70 -1.07 6.64
C THR A 126 -6.14 -0.89 8.04
N CYS A 127 -6.30 0.31 8.61
CA CYS A 127 -6.03 0.57 10.02
C CYS A 127 -6.91 1.70 10.55
N GLU A 128 -6.86 1.96 11.86
CA GLU A 128 -7.41 3.21 12.39
C GLU A 128 -6.43 4.36 12.16
N ALA A 129 -6.96 5.57 11.95
CA ALA A 129 -6.19 6.81 11.90
C ALA A 129 -5.86 7.34 13.31
N ASP A 130 -5.33 6.46 14.15
CA ASP A 130 -4.92 6.74 15.53
C ASP A 130 -3.40 6.55 15.64
N GLU A 131 -2.71 7.57 16.18
CA GLU A 131 -1.26 7.60 16.39
C GLU A 131 -0.80 6.57 17.44
N LYS A 132 -1.69 6.08 18.30
CA LYS A 132 -1.38 5.14 19.38
C LYS A 132 -1.71 3.69 19.06
N ASN A 133 -2.62 3.46 18.12
CA ASN A 133 -3.06 2.12 17.75
C ASN A 133 -2.08 1.50 16.74
N PRO A 134 -1.34 0.43 17.07
CA PRO A 134 -0.36 -0.17 16.17
C PRO A 134 -0.97 -1.12 15.11
N ASP A 135 -2.27 -1.42 15.20
CA ASP A 135 -2.86 -2.52 14.45
C ASP A 135 -3.18 -2.16 13.01
N VAL A 136 -2.78 -3.05 12.11
CA VAL A 136 -3.08 -3.00 10.68
C VAL A 136 -3.64 -4.35 10.24
N LYS A 137 -4.65 -4.32 9.35
CA LYS A 137 -5.19 -5.50 8.67
C LYS A 137 -4.66 -5.54 7.25
N LEU A 138 -4.00 -6.64 6.87
CA LEU A 138 -3.59 -6.93 5.49
C LEU A 138 -4.63 -7.87 4.89
N TRP A 139 -5.42 -7.37 3.95
CA TRP A 139 -6.59 -8.08 3.42
C TRP A 139 -6.22 -9.10 2.36
N GLY A 140 -5.32 -8.72 1.44
CA GLY A 140 -4.94 -9.51 0.28
C GLY A 140 -4.17 -8.66 -0.71
N TRP A 141 -3.94 -9.21 -1.89
CA TRP A 141 -3.16 -8.56 -2.94
C TRP A 141 -3.68 -8.89 -4.33
N ASN A 142 -3.21 -8.13 -5.32
CA ASN A 142 -3.45 -8.36 -6.74
C ASN A 142 -2.24 -7.90 -7.56
N TRP A 143 -2.06 -8.45 -8.75
CA TRP A 143 -1.27 -7.75 -9.76
C TRP A 143 -2.01 -6.48 -10.18
N ALA A 144 -1.28 -5.41 -10.49
CA ALA A 144 -1.89 -4.21 -11.02
C ALA A 144 -2.65 -4.48 -12.34
N SER A 145 -2.15 -5.42 -13.16
CA SER A 145 -2.85 -5.89 -14.37
C SER A 145 -4.21 -6.50 -14.06
N ASP A 146 -4.31 -7.37 -13.04
CA ASP A 146 -5.60 -7.95 -12.62
C ASP A 146 -6.64 -6.87 -12.29
N VAL A 147 -6.21 -5.79 -11.61
CA VAL A 147 -7.09 -4.66 -11.29
C VAL A 147 -7.51 -3.89 -12.54
N LYS A 148 -6.61 -3.75 -13.53
CA LYS A 148 -6.89 -3.08 -14.80
C LYS A 148 -7.84 -3.88 -15.68
N ASP A 149 -7.66 -5.19 -15.74
CA ASP A 149 -8.41 -6.06 -16.65
C ASP A 149 -9.81 -6.38 -16.12
N LYS A 150 -9.93 -6.57 -14.80
CA LYS A 150 -11.20 -6.98 -14.15
C LYS A 150 -11.92 -5.83 -13.44
N GLY A 151 -11.24 -4.72 -13.21
CA GLY A 151 -11.80 -3.59 -12.48
C GLY A 151 -12.83 -2.82 -13.31
N VAL A 152 -13.81 -2.25 -12.62
CA VAL A 152 -14.84 -1.39 -13.23
C VAL A 152 -14.62 0.06 -12.82
N PHE A 153 -14.90 1.00 -13.72
CA PHE A 153 -14.85 2.41 -13.38
C PHE A 153 -15.88 2.74 -12.28
N ARG A 154 -15.45 3.55 -11.31
CA ARG A 154 -16.30 4.05 -10.22
C ARG A 154 -15.88 5.46 -9.82
N LYS A 155 -16.84 6.38 -9.77
CA LYS A 155 -16.66 7.70 -9.16
C LYS A 155 -16.95 7.61 -7.66
N THR A 156 -15.99 8.03 -6.83
CA THR A 156 -16.20 8.31 -5.39
C THR A 156 -16.09 9.82 -5.18
N ILE A 157 -15.18 10.28 -4.31
CA ILE A 157 -14.69 11.66 -4.35
C ILE A 157 -13.76 11.88 -5.56
N CYS A 158 -13.13 10.83 -6.07
CA CYS A 158 -12.26 10.85 -7.26
C CYS A 158 -12.59 9.68 -8.19
N ASP A 159 -12.03 9.71 -9.40
CA ASP A 159 -12.15 8.61 -10.36
C ASP A 159 -11.32 7.42 -9.89
N ASN A 160 -11.91 6.22 -9.98
CA ASN A 160 -11.28 4.98 -9.58
C ASN A 160 -11.59 3.87 -10.58
N ILE A 161 -10.67 2.91 -10.67
CA ILE A 161 -10.92 1.56 -11.14
C ILE A 161 -11.07 0.68 -9.89
N TRP A 162 -12.19 -0.02 -9.79
CA TRP A 162 -12.58 -0.82 -8.62
C TRP A 162 -12.58 -2.30 -8.95
N LEU A 163 -11.72 -3.07 -8.28
CA LEU A 163 -11.80 -4.53 -8.31
C LEU A 163 -12.93 -4.98 -7.37
N LYS A 164 -14.14 -5.07 -7.94
CA LYS A 164 -15.38 -5.24 -7.17
C LYS A 164 -15.47 -6.60 -6.49
N ASP A 165 -15.24 -7.67 -7.23
CA ASP A 165 -15.50 -9.04 -6.80
C ASP A 165 -14.46 -9.52 -5.77
N ASP A 166 -14.91 -9.92 -4.58
CA ASP A 166 -14.03 -10.38 -3.50
C ASP A 166 -13.19 -11.62 -3.89
N LYS A 167 -13.74 -12.49 -4.75
CA LYS A 167 -13.05 -13.67 -5.28
C LYS A 167 -11.80 -13.35 -6.10
N ASP A 168 -11.71 -12.14 -6.65
CA ASP A 168 -10.55 -11.74 -7.46
C ASP A 168 -9.40 -11.25 -6.59
N MET A 169 -9.62 -10.96 -5.30
CA MET A 169 -8.57 -10.60 -4.37
C MET A 169 -7.83 -11.86 -3.90
N ARG A 170 -6.53 -11.91 -4.14
CA ARG A 170 -5.69 -13.06 -3.73
C ARG A 170 -5.35 -12.97 -2.25
N SER A 171 -5.15 -14.11 -1.60
CA SER A 171 -4.79 -14.17 -0.19
C SER A 171 -3.36 -13.69 0.03
N MET A 172 -3.05 -13.14 1.20
CA MET A 172 -1.67 -12.78 1.54
C MET A 172 -0.74 -14.01 1.57
N ASP A 173 -1.25 -15.21 1.83
CA ASP A 173 -0.42 -16.42 1.80
C ASP A 173 0.09 -16.72 0.40
N SER A 174 -0.78 -16.61 -0.61
CA SER A 174 -0.37 -16.81 -2.00
C SER A 174 0.61 -15.73 -2.50
N LEU A 175 0.74 -14.60 -1.80
CA LEU A 175 1.78 -13.61 -2.10
C LEU A 175 3.16 -14.17 -1.76
N ILE A 176 3.28 -14.90 -0.65
CA ILE A 176 4.55 -15.47 -0.22
C ILE A 176 5.03 -16.50 -1.22
N ASP A 177 4.12 -17.33 -1.76
CA ASP A 177 4.45 -18.28 -2.81
C ASP A 177 5.03 -17.56 -4.04
N VAL A 178 4.32 -16.53 -4.53
CA VAL A 178 4.77 -15.72 -5.68
C VAL A 178 6.12 -15.04 -5.44
N LEU A 179 6.34 -14.46 -4.26
CA LEU A 179 7.60 -13.81 -3.92
C LEU A 179 8.72 -14.82 -3.65
N SER A 180 8.40 -16.07 -3.32
CA SER A 180 9.38 -17.13 -3.09
C SER A 180 9.76 -17.84 -4.38
N GLU A 181 8.82 -18.07 -5.30
CA GLU A 181 9.02 -18.82 -6.55
C GLU A 181 9.90 -18.13 -7.59
N ASN A 182 10.07 -16.80 -7.54
CA ASN A 182 10.98 -16.03 -8.41
C ASN A 182 12.49 -16.35 -8.18
N ILE A 183 12.84 -17.53 -7.65
CA ILE A 183 14.23 -18.01 -7.47
C ILE A 183 14.76 -18.60 -8.79
N ASN A 184 13.89 -18.94 -9.76
CA ASN A 184 14.29 -19.85 -10.85
C ASN A 184 14.03 -19.39 -12.29
N SER A 185 13.63 -18.15 -12.57
CA SER A 185 13.34 -17.74 -13.97
C SER A 185 14.46 -16.99 -14.71
N GLU A 186 15.62 -16.77 -14.09
CA GLU A 186 16.81 -16.17 -14.76
C GLU A 186 18.07 -17.00 -14.53
N SER A 187 17.94 -18.33 -14.61
CA SER A 187 19.06 -19.27 -14.57
C SER A 187 18.97 -20.32 -15.69
N GLN A 188 18.53 -19.90 -16.88
CA GLN A 188 18.70 -20.64 -18.13
C GLN A 188 19.00 -19.68 -19.27
#